data_AF-A0A954GSL3-F1
#
_entry.id   AF-A0A954GSL3-F1
#
_cell.length_a   1.000
_cell.length_b   1.000
_cell.length_c   1.000
_cell.angle_alpha   90.00
_cell.angle_beta   90.00
_cell.angle_gamma   90.00
#
_symmetry.space_group_name_H-M   'P 1'
#
loop_
_entity.id
_entity.type
_entity.pdbx_description
1 polymer ?
#
loop_
_entity_poly.entity_id
_entity_poly.type
_entity_poly.pdbx_seq_one_letter_code
_entity_poly.pdbx_strand_id
1 'polypeptide(L)'
;IQDTLISVLSDKVLHIPEFEGADAVLHAKPGFNIIATANTRDRGVHEMSAALRRRFNFETVTPISDPEFELELVLKQAGALLHQCGAEARLDRDVVRVLVDAFHELRNGRTKEGGVVEKPSSVLSTAEAVSVVMSAGIDAAHFGDGTVSGVHLARQLTGAVLKDDEGDVKKVRQYFEVVVKARASTDTNWKDFYTARDQL
;
A
#
# COMPACT_ATOMS: atom_id res chain seq x y z
N ILE A 1 -3.95 -22.15 16.78
CA ILE A 1 -3.90 -21.87 15.32
C ILE A 1 -2.62 -22.42 14.69
N GLN A 2 -1.41 -21.98 15.12
CA GLN A 2 -0.15 -22.44 14.49
C GLN A 2 0.03 -23.97 14.53
N ASP A 3 -0.32 -24.62 15.64
CA ASP A 3 -0.16 -26.08 15.78
C ASP A 3 -1.07 -26.88 14.85
N THR A 4 -2.29 -26.39 14.60
CA THR A 4 -3.21 -27.00 13.63
C THR A 4 -2.64 -26.94 12.21
N LEU A 5 -1.99 -25.83 11.84
CA LEU A 5 -1.33 -25.69 10.54
C LEU A 5 -0.13 -26.63 10.39
N ILE A 6 0.57 -26.95 11.49
CA ILE A 6 1.69 -27.90 11.44
C ILE A 6 1.22 -29.28 11.02
N SER A 7 0.10 -29.76 11.56
CA SER A 7 -0.48 -31.06 11.18
C SER A 7 -0.92 -31.07 9.71
N VAL A 8 -1.56 -30.00 9.24
CA VAL A 8 -1.96 -29.88 7.83
C VAL A 8 -0.76 -29.83 6.89
N LEU A 9 0.30 -29.10 7.23
CA LEU A 9 1.48 -28.91 6.38
C LEU A 9 2.49 -30.07 6.44
N SER A 10 2.55 -30.78 7.57
CA SER A 10 3.48 -31.90 7.79
C SER A 10 2.83 -33.24 7.51
N ASP A 11 1.71 -33.51 8.17
CA ASP A 11 1.05 -34.82 8.18
C ASP A 11 -0.06 -34.90 7.11
N LYS A 12 -0.43 -33.76 6.53
CA LYS A 12 -1.47 -33.64 5.49
C LYS A 12 -2.82 -34.16 5.99
N VAL A 13 -3.11 -33.87 7.26
CA VAL A 13 -4.32 -34.27 7.96
C VAL A 13 -4.90 -33.07 8.69
N LEU A 14 -6.23 -32.99 8.72
CA LEU A 14 -6.99 -32.05 9.54
C LEU A 14 -7.94 -32.84 10.44
N HIS A 15 -7.82 -32.65 11.75
CA HIS A 15 -8.76 -33.19 12.73
C HIS A 15 -9.95 -32.25 12.88
N ILE A 16 -11.18 -32.80 12.82
CA ILE A 16 -12.44 -32.07 13.01
C ILE A 16 -13.12 -32.65 14.26
N PRO A 17 -12.91 -32.06 15.45
CA PRO A 17 -13.37 -32.61 16.73
C PRO A 17 -14.89 -32.82 16.82
N GLU A 18 -15.65 -32.09 16.00
CA GLU A 18 -17.11 -32.13 15.96
C GLU A 18 -17.67 -33.36 15.24
N PHE A 19 -16.84 -34.15 14.54
CA PHE A 19 -17.25 -35.39 13.89
C PHE A 19 -16.76 -36.63 14.64
N GLU A 20 -17.51 -37.73 14.52
CA GLU A 20 -17.17 -39.02 15.12
C GLU A 20 -16.65 -40.01 14.06
N GLY A 21 -15.83 -40.97 14.50
CA GLY A 21 -15.38 -42.07 13.66
C GLY A 21 -14.48 -41.63 12.48
N ALA A 22 -14.68 -42.22 11.31
CA ALA A 22 -13.85 -41.98 10.12
C ALA A 22 -13.93 -40.54 9.59
N ASP A 23 -15.00 -39.81 9.92
CA ASP A 23 -15.22 -38.43 9.47
C ASP A 23 -14.50 -37.40 10.35
N ALA A 24 -13.98 -37.80 11.51
CA ALA A 24 -13.20 -36.95 12.43
C ALA A 24 -11.82 -36.55 11.87
N VAL A 25 -11.37 -37.21 10.81
CA VAL A 25 -10.03 -37.04 10.23
C VAL A 25 -10.15 -36.83 8.72
N LEU A 26 -9.84 -35.61 8.28
CA LEU A 26 -9.82 -35.27 6.87
C LEU A 26 -8.40 -35.35 6.32
N HIS A 27 -8.17 -36.25 5.35
CA HIS A 27 -6.90 -36.33 4.63
C HIS A 27 -6.83 -35.29 3.52
N ALA A 28 -5.67 -34.67 3.35
CA ALA A 28 -5.47 -33.69 2.30
C ALA A 28 -5.48 -34.35 0.92
N LYS A 29 -6.14 -33.69 -0.04
CA LYS A 29 -6.11 -34.07 -1.44
C LYS A 29 -4.90 -33.43 -2.13
N PRO A 30 -4.26 -34.10 -3.11
CA PRO A 30 -3.21 -33.48 -3.90
C PRO A 30 -3.69 -32.16 -4.55
N GLY A 31 -2.83 -31.14 -4.56
CA GLY A 31 -3.04 -29.94 -5.38
C GLY A 31 -3.33 -28.63 -4.66
N PHE A 32 -2.95 -28.44 -3.39
CA PHE A 32 -3.03 -27.13 -2.73
C PHE A 32 -1.64 -26.58 -2.38
N ASN A 33 -1.50 -25.25 -2.48
CA ASN A 33 -0.35 -24.49 -2.01
C ASN A 33 -0.85 -23.43 -1.02
N ILE A 34 -0.07 -23.14 0.02
CA ILE A 34 -0.40 -22.07 0.97
C ILE A 34 0.53 -20.89 0.71
N ILE A 35 -0.06 -19.73 0.42
CA ILE A 35 0.63 -18.44 0.37
C ILE A 35 0.10 -17.60 1.54
N ALA A 36 1.00 -17.17 2.41
CA ALA A 36 0.68 -16.33 3.56
C ALA A 36 1.45 -15.02 3.45
N THR A 37 0.80 -13.92 3.83
CA THR A 37 1.39 -12.58 3.86
C THR A 37 1.39 -12.07 5.31
N ALA A 38 2.45 -11.35 5.69
CA ALA A 38 2.53 -10.70 7.00
C ALA A 38 3.18 -9.32 6.85
N ASN A 39 2.80 -8.37 7.71
CA ASN A 39 3.49 -7.09 7.79
C ASN A 39 4.81 -7.27 8.57
N THR A 40 5.89 -6.67 8.08
CA THR A 40 7.20 -6.74 8.72
C THR A 40 7.25 -6.00 10.06
N ARG A 41 6.30 -5.09 10.33
CA ARG A 41 6.17 -4.38 11.61
C ARG A 41 5.62 -5.23 12.75
N ASP A 42 4.84 -6.25 12.43
CA ASP A 42 4.28 -7.18 13.44
C ASP A 42 5.30 -8.25 13.87
N ARG A 43 6.52 -8.17 13.33
CA ARG A 43 7.62 -9.09 13.64
C ARG A 43 8.04 -8.87 15.10
N GLY A 44 7.48 -9.67 16.00
CA GLY A 44 7.83 -9.69 17.43
C GLY A 44 6.65 -9.71 18.40
N VAL A 45 5.42 -9.42 17.96
CA VAL A 45 4.22 -9.51 18.82
C VAL A 45 3.81 -10.98 18.99
N HIS A 46 3.80 -11.73 17.88
CA HIS A 46 3.62 -13.17 17.88
C HIS A 46 4.68 -13.83 17.00
N GLU A 47 5.71 -14.37 17.63
CA GLU A 47 6.71 -15.14 16.89
C GLU A 47 6.11 -16.43 16.33
N MET A 48 6.50 -16.73 15.09
CA MET A 48 6.18 -18.00 14.47
C MET A 48 6.98 -19.12 15.12
N SER A 49 6.35 -20.25 15.45
CA SER A 49 7.05 -21.40 16.00
C SER A 49 8.18 -21.87 15.07
N ALA A 50 9.26 -22.40 15.64
CA ALA A 50 10.37 -22.94 14.86
C ALA A 50 9.92 -24.09 13.92
N ALA A 51 8.90 -24.86 14.35
CA ALA A 51 8.31 -25.92 13.55
C ALA A 51 7.59 -25.37 12.31
N LEU A 52 6.80 -24.31 12.46
CA LEU A 52 6.07 -23.71 11.34
C LEU A 52 7.02 -22.96 10.37
N ARG A 53 8.05 -22.28 10.89
CA ARG A 53 9.10 -21.65 10.05
C ARG A 53 9.79 -22.67 9.12
N ARG A 54 9.98 -23.92 9.54
CA ARG A 54 10.60 -24.96 8.69
C ARG A 54 9.69 -25.46 7.55
N ARG A 55 8.40 -25.09 7.55
CA ARG A 55 7.41 -25.54 6.55
C ARG A 55 7.06 -24.47 5.51
N PHE A 56 7.58 -23.25 5.67
CA PHE A 56 7.39 -22.16 4.71
C PHE A 56 8.71 -21.76 4.06
N ASN A 57 8.63 -21.39 2.79
CA ASN A 57 9.64 -20.55 2.16
C ASN A 57 9.29 -19.08 2.47
N PHE A 58 10.30 -18.28 2.78
CA PHE A 58 10.13 -16.87 3.11
C PHE A 58 10.74 -16.01 2.02
N GLU A 59 9.93 -15.11 1.47
CA GLU A 59 10.38 -14.05 0.59
C GLU A 59 9.99 -12.71 1.19
N THR A 60 10.94 -11.77 1.22
CA THR A 60 10.66 -10.42 1.69
C THR A 60 10.48 -9.51 0.49
N VAL A 61 9.25 -9.07 0.26
CA VAL A 61 8.96 -8.10 -0.80
C VAL A 61 9.41 -6.72 -0.34
N THR A 62 10.51 -6.23 -0.92
CA THR A 62 10.97 -4.86 -0.69
C THR A 62 10.15 -3.86 -1.52
N PRO A 63 10.01 -2.61 -1.06
CA PRO A 63 9.47 -1.54 -1.91
C PRO A 63 10.25 -1.42 -3.22
N ILE A 64 9.55 -1.01 -4.28
CA ILE A 64 10.17 -0.74 -5.58
C ILE A 64 11.17 0.42 -5.43
N SER A 65 12.39 0.22 -5.92
CA SER A 65 13.47 1.22 -5.83
C SER A 65 13.49 2.20 -7.01
N ASP A 66 13.01 1.79 -8.18
CA ASP A 66 12.93 2.63 -9.38
C ASP A 66 11.58 3.37 -9.42
N PRO A 67 11.57 4.71 -9.25
CA PRO A 67 10.34 5.50 -9.26
C PRO A 67 9.60 5.45 -10.59
N GLU A 68 10.30 5.32 -11.73
CA GLU A 68 9.64 5.24 -13.03
C GLU A 68 8.91 3.91 -13.19
N PHE A 69 9.52 2.81 -12.75
CA PHE A 69 8.83 1.52 -12.72
C PHE A 69 7.66 1.50 -11.74
N GLU A 70 7.80 2.14 -10.56
CA GLU A 70 6.71 2.29 -9.60
C GLU A 70 5.54 3.08 -10.21
N LEU A 71 5.82 4.17 -10.93
CA LEU A 71 4.84 4.98 -11.64
C LEU A 71 4.06 4.20 -12.71
N GLU A 72 4.75 3.46 -13.57
CA GLU A 72 4.12 2.61 -14.59
C GLU A 72 3.17 1.59 -13.95
N LEU A 73 3.63 0.95 -12.87
CA LEU A 73 2.83 -0.04 -12.17
C LEU A 73 1.59 0.59 -11.53
N VAL A 74 1.74 1.75 -10.89
CA VAL A 74 0.62 2.48 -10.27
C VAL A 74 -0.42 2.86 -11.30
N LEU A 75 -0.01 3.45 -12.44
CA LEU A 75 -0.90 3.83 -13.52
C LEU A 75 -1.66 2.62 -14.08
N LYS A 76 -0.94 1.53 -14.35
CA LYS A 76 -1.53 0.30 -14.90
C LYS A 76 -2.57 -0.31 -13.95
N GLN A 77 -2.22 -0.47 -12.67
CA GLN A 77 -3.11 -1.12 -11.70
C GLN A 77 -4.31 -0.23 -11.35
N ALA A 78 -4.09 1.06 -11.10
CA ALA A 78 -5.17 1.98 -10.80
C ALA A 78 -6.14 2.11 -11.98
N GLY A 79 -5.62 2.22 -13.21
CA GLY A 79 -6.43 2.25 -14.43
C GLY A 79 -7.27 0.97 -14.62
N ALA A 80 -6.69 -0.21 -14.35
CA ALA A 80 -7.43 -1.46 -14.42
C ALA A 80 -8.56 -1.54 -13.37
N LEU A 81 -8.31 -1.08 -12.14
CA LEU A 81 -9.32 -1.04 -11.08
C LEU A 81 -10.45 -0.05 -11.39
N LEU A 82 -10.13 1.13 -11.90
CA LEU A 82 -11.11 2.12 -12.32
C LEU A 82 -12.01 1.60 -13.45
N HIS A 83 -11.40 0.90 -14.42
CA HIS A 83 -12.15 0.24 -15.48
C HIS A 83 -13.10 -0.85 -14.94
N GLN A 84 -12.64 -1.66 -13.98
CA GLN A 84 -13.47 -2.70 -13.36
C GLN A 84 -14.67 -2.15 -12.59
N CYS A 85 -14.53 -1.00 -11.94
CA CYS A 85 -15.65 -0.35 -11.23
C CYS A 85 -16.50 0.59 -12.11
N GLY A 86 -16.17 0.72 -13.40
CA GLY A 86 -16.90 1.58 -14.34
C GLY A 86 -16.71 3.08 -14.10
N ALA A 87 -15.65 3.49 -13.37
CA ALA A 87 -15.32 4.89 -13.17
C ALA A 87 -14.47 5.40 -14.33
N GLU A 88 -15.06 6.28 -15.16
CA GLU A 88 -14.34 6.94 -16.26
C GLU A 88 -13.52 8.11 -15.73
N ALA A 89 -12.27 7.84 -15.35
CA ALA A 89 -11.31 8.85 -14.92
C ALA A 89 -10.06 8.84 -15.80
N ARG A 90 -9.63 10.03 -16.22
CA ARG A 90 -8.36 10.24 -16.90
C ARG A 90 -7.25 10.35 -15.86
N LEU A 91 -6.30 9.43 -15.93
CA LEU A 91 -5.06 9.46 -15.15
C LEU A 91 -3.96 10.11 -15.98
N ASP A 92 -3.54 11.32 -15.59
CA ASP A 92 -2.36 11.95 -16.16
C ASP A 92 -1.08 11.43 -15.49
N ARG A 93 -0.10 11.03 -16.30
CA ARG A 93 1.19 10.49 -15.82
C ARG A 93 1.89 11.46 -14.87
N ASP A 94 1.87 12.76 -15.20
CA ASP A 94 2.64 13.77 -14.49
C ASP A 94 2.02 14.09 -13.14
N VAL A 95 0.69 14.02 -13.06
CA VAL A 95 -0.08 14.14 -11.82
C VAL A 95 0.20 12.94 -10.90
N VAL A 96 0.13 11.71 -11.41
CA VAL A 96 0.41 10.49 -10.61
C VAL A 96 1.87 10.45 -10.16
N ARG A 97 2.80 10.97 -10.96
CA ARG A 97 4.21 11.06 -10.59
C ARG A 97 4.44 11.89 -9.34
N VAL A 98 3.67 12.95 -9.10
CA VAL A 98 3.75 13.74 -7.85
C VAL A 98 3.54 12.84 -6.62
N LEU A 99 2.54 11.96 -6.66
CA LEU A 99 2.26 11.04 -5.56
C LEU A 99 3.39 10.01 -5.38
N VAL A 100 3.83 9.40 -6.47
CA VAL A 100 4.89 8.37 -6.43
C VAL A 100 6.19 8.96 -5.90
N ASP A 101 6.55 10.16 -6.34
CA ASP A 101 7.72 10.88 -5.84
C ASP A 101 7.58 11.18 -4.34
N ALA A 102 6.42 11.69 -3.90
CA ALA A 102 6.18 11.96 -2.48
C ALA A 102 6.30 10.68 -1.63
N PHE A 103 5.72 9.56 -2.08
CA PHE A 103 5.81 8.27 -1.40
C PHE A 103 7.25 7.79 -1.31
N HIS A 104 7.98 7.86 -2.42
CA HIS A 104 9.37 7.44 -2.50
C HIS A 104 10.25 8.25 -1.54
N GLU A 105 10.07 9.58 -1.50
CA GLU A 105 10.86 10.48 -0.65
C GLU A 105 10.53 10.32 0.84
N LEU A 106 9.25 10.20 1.20
CA LEU A 106 8.82 9.95 2.58
C LEU A 106 9.32 8.59 3.10
N ARG A 107 9.26 7.55 2.26
CA ARG A 107 9.76 6.20 2.57
C ARG A 107 11.28 6.18 2.77
N ASN A 108 12.01 6.91 1.93
CA ASN A 108 13.47 6.95 1.95
C ASN A 108 14.03 8.03 2.90
N GLY A 109 13.20 8.97 3.35
CA GLY A 109 13.57 10.08 4.24
C GLY A 109 14.52 11.07 3.56
N ARG A 110 14.47 11.14 2.23
CA ARG A 110 15.36 12.00 1.45
C ARG A 110 14.68 12.42 0.16
N THR A 111 14.77 13.70 -0.17
CA THR A 111 14.27 14.21 -1.46
C THR A 111 15.24 13.91 -2.59
N LYS A 112 14.79 14.00 -3.85
CA LYS A 112 15.64 13.91 -5.04
C LYS A 112 16.78 14.93 -5.03
N GLU A 113 16.56 16.11 -4.46
CA GLU A 113 17.55 17.19 -4.30
C GLU A 113 18.49 16.96 -3.11
N GLY A 114 18.30 15.86 -2.36
CA GLY A 114 19.16 15.45 -1.27
C GLY A 114 18.75 15.99 0.10
N GLY A 115 17.64 16.71 0.21
CA GLY A 115 17.10 17.22 1.48
C GLY A 115 16.62 16.11 2.40
N VAL A 116 16.75 16.29 3.73
CA VAL A 116 16.31 15.30 4.72
C VAL A 116 14.80 15.43 4.94
N VAL A 117 14.12 14.28 4.97
CA VAL A 117 12.67 14.18 5.22
C VAL A 117 12.43 13.26 6.40
N GLU A 118 11.52 13.66 7.30
CA GLU A 118 11.10 12.81 8.41
C GLU A 118 10.29 11.62 7.89
N LYS A 119 10.72 10.41 8.24
CA LYS A 119 10.08 9.18 7.78
C LYS A 119 8.82 8.89 8.57
N PRO A 120 7.65 8.79 7.92
CA PRO A 120 6.46 8.24 8.55
C PRO A 120 6.71 6.81 9.02
N SER A 121 6.08 6.47 10.13
CA SER A 121 6.03 5.13 10.66
C SER A 121 5.00 4.27 9.95
N SER A 122 4.06 4.84 9.19
CA SER A 122 3.01 4.22 8.35
C SER A 122 3.59 3.63 7.07
N VAL A 123 2.90 2.62 6.51
CA VAL A 123 3.37 2.01 5.26
C VAL A 123 3.07 3.02 4.14
N LEU A 124 4.04 3.26 3.27
CA LEU A 124 3.86 4.04 2.04
C LEU A 124 4.27 3.17 0.88
N SER A 125 3.50 2.12 0.63
CA SER A 125 3.75 1.09 -0.37
C SER A 125 3.20 1.48 -1.74
N THR A 126 3.63 0.75 -2.77
CA THR A 126 3.05 0.87 -4.12
C THR A 126 1.55 0.53 -4.14
N ALA A 127 1.11 -0.42 -3.30
CA ALA A 127 -0.31 -0.77 -3.20
C ALA A 127 -1.15 0.37 -2.59
N GLU A 128 -0.60 1.11 -1.64
CA GLU A 128 -1.24 2.32 -1.12
C GLU A 128 -1.28 3.43 -2.16
N ALA A 129 -0.21 3.63 -2.93
CA ALA A 129 -0.22 4.57 -4.05
C ALA A 129 -1.32 4.22 -5.07
N VAL A 130 -1.46 2.94 -5.44
CA VAL A 130 -2.57 2.45 -6.29
C VAL A 130 -3.93 2.79 -5.67
N SER A 131 -4.09 2.56 -4.37
CA SER A 131 -5.34 2.82 -3.66
C SER A 131 -5.70 4.31 -3.63
N VAL A 132 -4.71 5.19 -3.43
CA VAL A 132 -4.87 6.65 -3.47
C VAL A 132 -5.26 7.10 -4.87
N VAL A 133 -4.58 6.64 -5.92
CA VAL A 133 -4.89 7.01 -7.31
C VAL A 133 -6.27 6.50 -7.74
N MET A 134 -6.64 5.28 -7.33
CA MET A 134 -7.96 4.72 -7.61
C MET A 134 -9.05 5.53 -6.91
N SER A 135 -8.87 5.86 -5.62
CA SER A 135 -9.84 6.69 -4.88
C SER A 135 -9.94 8.11 -5.47
N ALA A 136 -8.82 8.69 -5.89
CA ALA A 136 -8.78 9.98 -6.57
C ALA A 136 -9.44 9.94 -7.95
N GLY A 137 -9.32 8.82 -8.67
CA GLY A 137 -10.03 8.58 -9.93
C GLY A 137 -11.54 8.50 -9.73
N ILE A 138 -12.01 7.77 -8.72
CA ILE A 138 -13.43 7.71 -8.37
C ILE A 138 -13.95 9.11 -7.99
N ASP A 139 -13.19 9.86 -7.19
CA ASP A 139 -13.52 11.24 -6.82
C ASP A 139 -13.67 12.12 -8.06
N ALA A 140 -12.68 12.10 -8.96
CA ALA A 140 -12.70 12.87 -10.20
C ALA A 140 -13.86 12.48 -11.14
N ALA A 141 -14.14 11.18 -11.27
CA ALA A 141 -15.19 10.66 -12.16
C ALA A 141 -16.61 11.03 -11.70
N HIS A 142 -16.86 11.02 -10.39
CA HIS A 142 -18.22 11.20 -9.86
C HIS A 142 -18.49 12.61 -9.29
N PHE A 143 -17.44 13.31 -8.86
CA PHE A 143 -17.56 14.61 -8.18
C PHE A 143 -16.73 15.71 -8.83
N GLY A 144 -16.00 15.41 -9.90
CA GLY A 144 -15.18 16.34 -10.66
C GLY A 144 -15.51 16.38 -12.15
N ASP A 145 -14.51 16.66 -12.97
CA ASP A 145 -14.59 16.74 -14.44
C ASP A 145 -14.09 15.47 -15.13
N GLY A 146 -13.90 14.38 -14.39
CA GLY A 146 -13.33 13.14 -14.88
C GLY A 146 -11.80 13.14 -15.02
N THR A 147 -11.08 14.21 -14.66
CA THR A 147 -9.61 14.23 -14.72
C THR A 147 -8.99 14.28 -13.32
N VAL A 148 -8.09 13.33 -13.04
CA VAL A 148 -7.37 13.32 -11.76
C VAL A 148 -6.36 14.47 -11.73
N SER A 149 -6.37 15.20 -10.62
CA SER A 149 -5.49 16.36 -10.36
C SER A 149 -4.77 16.20 -9.03
N GLY A 150 -3.78 17.04 -8.76
CA GLY A 150 -3.06 17.04 -7.48
C GLY A 150 -3.98 17.22 -6.27
N VAL A 151 -5.07 17.99 -6.42
CA VAL A 151 -6.07 18.18 -5.36
C VAL A 151 -6.73 16.86 -4.97
N HIS A 152 -7.15 16.06 -5.97
CA HIS A 152 -7.76 14.75 -5.73
C HIS A 152 -6.78 13.81 -5.02
N LEU A 153 -5.52 13.77 -5.46
CA LEU A 153 -4.49 12.92 -4.84
C LEU A 153 -4.21 13.31 -3.38
N ALA A 154 -4.04 14.61 -3.11
CA ALA A 154 -3.76 15.10 -1.76
C ALA A 154 -4.92 14.85 -0.79
N ARG A 155 -6.18 14.98 -1.24
CA ARG A 155 -7.35 14.66 -0.43
C ARG A 155 -7.38 13.19 0.00
N GLN A 156 -7.04 12.29 -0.92
CA GLN A 156 -7.05 10.84 -0.65
C GLN A 156 -5.78 10.36 0.07
N LEU A 157 -4.71 11.16 0.06
CA LEU A 157 -3.47 10.89 0.76
C LEU A 157 -3.69 10.74 2.27
N THR A 158 -4.51 11.62 2.87
CA THR A 158 -4.78 11.60 4.31
C THR A 158 -5.38 10.25 4.72
N GLY A 159 -6.32 9.71 3.94
CA GLY A 159 -6.93 8.41 4.20
C GLY A 159 -5.96 7.22 4.10
N ALA A 160 -4.87 7.36 3.34
CA ALA A 160 -3.80 6.36 3.28
C ALA A 160 -2.83 6.48 4.48
N VAL A 161 -2.49 7.71 4.89
CA VAL A 161 -1.52 7.98 5.95
C VAL A 161 -2.12 7.84 7.37
N LEU A 162 -3.40 8.16 7.55
CA LEU A 162 -4.09 8.20 8.85
C LEU A 162 -4.31 6.85 9.51
N LYS A 163 -3.98 5.73 8.86
CA LYS A 163 -4.38 4.41 9.34
C LYS A 163 -3.66 3.97 10.62
N ASP A 164 -2.51 4.55 10.95
CA ASP A 164 -1.59 3.95 11.94
C ASP A 164 -1.14 4.88 13.09
N ASP A 165 -0.92 6.19 12.89
CA ASP A 165 -0.35 7.09 13.93
C ASP A 165 -0.62 8.59 13.65
N GLU A 166 -1.11 9.33 14.65
CA GLU A 166 -1.25 10.81 14.58
C GLU A 166 0.11 11.52 14.40
N GLY A 167 1.19 10.91 14.88
CA GLY A 167 2.56 11.39 14.67
C GLY A 167 2.96 11.46 13.20
N ASP A 168 2.43 10.57 12.36
CA ASP A 168 2.78 10.53 10.94
C ASP A 168 2.08 11.60 10.12
N VAL A 169 0.88 12.01 10.52
CA VAL A 169 0.19 13.15 9.92
C VAL A 169 1.05 14.40 10.04
N LYS A 170 1.69 14.62 11.20
CA LYS A 170 2.57 15.78 11.42
C LYS A 170 3.78 15.76 10.48
N LYS A 171 4.40 14.60 10.29
CA LYS A 171 5.55 14.45 9.37
C LYS A 171 5.16 14.70 7.92
N VAL A 172 3.99 14.20 7.49
CA VAL A 172 3.48 14.46 6.14
C VAL A 172 3.15 15.94 5.96
N ARG A 173 2.49 16.59 6.93
CA ARG A 173 2.24 18.04 6.88
C ARG A 173 3.54 18.85 6.79
N GLN A 174 4.58 18.46 7.53
CA GLN A 174 5.90 19.10 7.43
C GLN A 174 6.53 18.91 6.05
N TYR A 175 6.42 17.71 5.46
CA TYR A 175 6.85 17.47 4.09
C TYR A 175 6.11 18.38 3.10
N PHE A 176 4.80 18.59 3.29
CA PHE A 176 4.03 19.52 2.48
C PHE A 176 4.52 20.97 2.60
N GLU A 177 4.79 21.44 3.82
CA GLU A 177 5.23 22.83 4.04
C GLU A 177 6.66 23.12 3.56
N VAL A 178 7.53 22.11 3.53
CA VAL A 178 8.95 22.30 3.15
C VAL A 178 9.18 21.92 1.69
N VAL A 179 8.81 20.69 1.29
CA VAL A 179 9.17 20.12 -0.01
C VAL A 179 8.12 20.45 -1.06
N VAL A 180 6.85 20.12 -0.78
CA VAL A 180 5.76 20.33 -1.74
C VAL A 180 5.58 21.81 -2.03
N LYS A 181 5.60 22.67 -1.00
CA LYS A 181 5.51 24.13 -1.13
C LYS A 181 6.60 24.73 -2.01
N ALA A 182 7.84 24.26 -1.87
CA ALA A 182 8.94 24.74 -2.69
C ALA A 182 8.72 24.37 -4.17
N ARG A 183 8.32 23.12 -4.45
CA ARG A 183 8.03 22.64 -5.82
C ARG A 183 6.78 23.27 -6.44
N ALA A 184 5.79 23.60 -5.63
CA ALA A 184 4.57 24.30 -6.05
C ALA A 184 4.82 25.68 -6.69
N SER A 185 6.02 26.27 -6.46
CA SER A 185 6.39 27.54 -7.09
C SER A 185 6.75 27.41 -8.58
N THR A 186 7.14 26.22 -9.03
CA THR A 186 7.64 25.98 -10.39
C THR A 186 6.83 24.95 -11.16
N ASP A 187 6.07 24.08 -10.49
CA ASP A 187 5.30 23.00 -11.11
C ASP A 187 3.83 23.07 -10.71
N THR A 188 2.94 23.06 -11.71
CA THR A 188 1.49 23.20 -11.53
C THR A 188 0.87 21.97 -10.84
N ASN A 189 1.36 20.77 -11.13
CA ASN A 189 0.84 19.54 -10.51
C ASN A 189 1.20 19.51 -9.01
N TRP A 190 2.42 19.94 -8.66
CA TRP A 190 2.82 20.11 -7.26
C TRP A 190 2.05 21.25 -6.57
N LYS A 191 1.70 22.31 -7.30
CA LYS A 191 0.86 23.41 -6.79
C LYS A 191 -0.56 22.96 -6.45
N ASP A 192 -1.17 22.17 -7.32
CA ASP A 192 -2.50 21.61 -7.07
C ASP A 192 -2.46 20.66 -5.87
N PHE A 193 -1.42 19.83 -5.79
CA PHE A 193 -1.17 18.94 -4.66
C PHE A 193 -1.01 19.73 -3.35
N TYR A 194 -0.24 20.84 -3.35
CA TYR A 194 -0.06 21.72 -2.18
C TYR A 194 -1.34 22.46 -1.76
N THR A 195 -2.20 22.82 -2.71
CA THR A 195 -3.40 23.63 -2.43
C THR A 195 -4.39 22.88 -1.54
N ALA A 196 -4.45 21.55 -1.68
CA ALA A 196 -5.27 20.68 -0.84
C ALA A 196 -4.63 20.32 0.52
N ARG A 197 -3.50 20.94 0.90
CA ARG A 197 -2.82 20.66 2.19
C ARG A 197 -3.70 20.87 3.41
N ASP A 198 -4.68 21.77 3.34
CA ASP A 198 -5.57 22.08 4.46
C ASP A 198 -6.59 20.94 4.71
N GLN A 199 -6.63 19.93 3.82
CA GLN A 199 -7.41 18.69 3.96
C GLN A 199 -6.57 17.54 4.55
N LEU A 200 -5.30 17.79 4.89
CA LEU A 200 -4.42 16.89 5.65
C LEU A 200 -4.57 17.09 7.15
#